data_AF-A0AAE9F4M2-F1
#
_entry.id   AF-A0AAE9F4M2-F1
#
_cell.length_a   1.000
_cell.length_b   1.000
_cell.length_c   1.000
_cell.angle_alpha   90.00
_cell.angle_beta   90.00
_cell.angle_gamma   90.00
#
_symmetry.space_group_name_H-M   'P 1'
#
loop_
_entity.id
_entity.type
_entity.pdbx_description
1 polymer ?
#
loop_
_entity_poly.entity_id
_entity_poly.type
_entity_poly.pdbx_seq_one_letter_code
_entity_poly.pdbx_strand_id
1 'polypeptide(L)'
;MSTSALVAKSDLLKQLPSCSYSVPAPSTDLDVFSWSRIFENVAASVPLKQALEFKTLHSEAYYAVNRAFRRVKKLKIEILSTDETLYIIQDSCTKNPNVAVEMVRFVLSKARKVSELELYFEDLDLKVLNRILNEVVESENVELESLRVKRRNAGQSVTKIGDVIRANSTTLREITRVGISEASHGFDDRIRLERFGCMSFDIGIQAAPHQVPIHMIRITESGAKFSNFSYTSFSGFDPSEPIVQNMLDSAEVTTLKLTMMNAPVIASRPGYMVGKVRITLNYKNYKLQTAGSSCETRGTCRNRR
;
A
#
# COMPACT_ATOMS: atom_id res chain seq x y z
N MET A 1 -46.11 -23.18 14.82
CA MET A 1 -45.42 -21.89 15.07
C MET A 1 -44.62 -21.52 13.82
N SER A 2 -44.56 -20.22 13.50
CA SER A 2 -43.91 -19.59 12.34
C SER A 2 -44.79 -19.30 11.10
N THR A 3 -45.95 -18.67 11.32
CA THR A 3 -46.72 -17.94 10.29
C THR A 3 -46.43 -16.43 10.29
N SER A 4 -45.60 -15.95 11.22
CA SER A 4 -45.42 -14.51 11.48
C SER A 4 -44.51 -13.78 10.48
N ALA A 5 -43.52 -14.45 9.88
CA ALA A 5 -42.55 -13.80 8.99
C ALA A 5 -43.12 -13.51 7.58
N LEU A 6 -44.03 -14.36 7.08
CA LEU A 6 -44.66 -14.16 5.77
C LEU A 6 -45.73 -13.07 5.81
N VAL A 7 -46.46 -12.96 6.93
CA VAL A 7 -47.48 -11.93 7.15
C VAL A 7 -46.84 -10.54 7.28
N ALA A 8 -45.71 -10.45 7.98
CA ALA A 8 -44.97 -9.18 8.09
C ALA A 8 -44.46 -8.64 6.74
N LYS A 9 -44.08 -9.53 5.81
CA LYS A 9 -43.62 -9.15 4.47
C LYS A 9 -44.77 -8.65 3.58
N SER A 10 -45.96 -9.24 3.70
CA SER A 10 -47.15 -8.78 2.98
C SER A 10 -47.70 -7.45 3.49
N ASP A 11 -47.58 -7.17 4.78
CA ASP A 11 -48.11 -5.92 5.35
C ASP A 11 -47.16 -4.72 5.14
N LEU A 12 -45.84 -4.94 5.09
CA LEU A 12 -44.87 -3.91 4.68
C LEU A 12 -45.06 -3.48 3.21
N LEU A 13 -45.47 -4.39 2.33
CA LEU A 13 -45.73 -4.08 0.92
C LEU A 13 -47.02 -3.27 0.73
N LYS A 14 -47.97 -3.36 1.66
CA LYS A 14 -49.25 -2.61 1.61
C LYS A 14 -49.13 -1.17 2.14
N GLN A 15 -48.09 -0.87 2.92
CA GLN A 15 -47.87 0.47 3.50
C GLN A 15 -47.07 1.42 2.59
N LEU A 16 -46.68 0.99 1.39
CA LEU A 16 -46.10 1.89 0.40
C LEU A 16 -47.24 2.72 -0.23
N PRO A 17 -47.17 4.07 -0.19
CA PRO A 17 -48.18 4.90 -0.83
C PRO A 17 -48.22 4.58 -2.32
N SER A 18 -49.39 4.20 -2.83
CA SER A 18 -49.61 3.92 -4.24
C SER A 18 -49.55 5.25 -5.01
N CYS A 19 -48.37 5.63 -5.43
CA CYS A 19 -48.18 6.66 -6.44
C CYS A 19 -48.63 6.10 -7.79
N SER A 20 -49.94 6.09 -8.04
CA SER A 20 -50.49 5.86 -9.38
C SER A 20 -50.21 7.09 -10.23
N TYR A 21 -48.97 7.24 -10.69
CA TYR A 21 -48.67 8.09 -11.84
C TYR A 21 -49.17 7.37 -13.09
N SER A 22 -49.91 8.09 -13.92
CA SER A 22 -50.18 7.68 -15.30
C SER A 22 -48.83 7.43 -15.98
N VAL A 23 -48.53 6.17 -16.30
CA VAL A 23 -47.34 5.77 -17.05
C VAL A 23 -47.44 6.44 -18.42
N PRO A 24 -46.56 7.42 -18.76
CA PRO A 24 -46.46 7.88 -20.13
C PRO A 24 -46.00 6.68 -20.97
N ALA A 25 -46.50 6.56 -22.21
CA ALA A 25 -46.08 5.54 -23.17
C ALA A 25 -44.54 5.34 -23.14
N PRO A 26 -44.03 4.10 -23.31
CA PRO A 26 -42.65 3.74 -23.05
C PRO A 26 -41.73 4.51 -24.02
N SER A 27 -41.25 5.64 -23.54
CA SER A 27 -40.24 6.49 -24.20
C SER A 27 -39.10 6.79 -23.24
N THR A 28 -38.99 6.01 -22.16
CA THR A 28 -37.80 5.99 -21.30
C THR A 28 -36.76 5.04 -21.87
N ASP A 29 -36.43 5.19 -23.15
CA ASP A 29 -35.10 4.79 -23.59
C ASP A 29 -34.17 5.82 -22.98
N LEU A 30 -33.42 5.39 -21.95
CA LEU A 30 -32.29 6.17 -21.44
C LEU A 30 -31.45 6.60 -22.63
N ASP A 31 -31.10 7.89 -22.71
CA ASP A 31 -30.27 8.36 -23.79
C ASP A 31 -28.88 7.71 -23.74
N VAL A 32 -28.20 7.66 -24.90
CA VAL A 32 -26.87 7.03 -25.04
C VAL A 32 -25.87 7.59 -24.02
N PHE A 33 -25.99 8.87 -23.66
CA PHE A 33 -25.14 9.52 -22.66
C PHE A 33 -25.40 9.00 -21.25
N SER A 34 -26.66 8.83 -20.85
CA SER A 34 -27.04 8.28 -19.54
C SER A 34 -26.62 6.83 -19.44
N TRP A 35 -26.87 6.02 -20.47
CA TRP A 35 -26.39 4.63 -20.53
C TRP A 35 -24.88 4.53 -20.39
N SER A 36 -24.17 5.33 -21.17
CA SER A 36 -22.72 5.38 -21.10
C SER A 36 -22.23 5.74 -19.69
N ARG A 37 -22.86 6.71 -19.03
CA ARG A 37 -22.41 7.18 -17.71
C ARG A 37 -22.70 6.15 -16.62
N ILE A 38 -23.84 5.46 -16.71
CA ILE A 38 -24.18 4.33 -15.83
C ILE A 38 -23.13 3.24 -15.99
N PHE A 39 -22.88 2.75 -17.20
CA PHE A 39 -21.90 1.68 -17.43
C PHE A 39 -20.48 2.10 -17.03
N GLU A 40 -20.09 3.36 -17.26
CA GLU A 40 -18.78 3.85 -16.86
C GLU A 40 -18.63 3.87 -15.32
N ASN A 41 -19.64 4.36 -14.60
CA ASN A 41 -19.64 4.38 -13.13
C ASN A 41 -19.69 2.97 -12.52
N VAL A 42 -20.46 2.07 -13.12
CA VAL A 42 -20.53 0.68 -12.68
C VAL A 42 -19.21 -0.03 -12.95
N ALA A 43 -18.65 0.09 -14.16
CA ALA A 43 -17.36 -0.51 -14.50
C ALA A 43 -16.20 0.00 -13.64
N ALA A 44 -16.26 1.25 -13.17
CA ALA A 44 -15.28 1.82 -12.27
C ALA A 44 -15.40 1.35 -10.81
N SER A 45 -16.56 0.79 -10.41
CA SER A 45 -16.84 0.40 -9.02
C SER A 45 -16.84 -1.11 -8.77
N VAL A 46 -16.91 -1.93 -9.83
CA VAL A 46 -16.87 -3.39 -9.71
C VAL A 46 -15.47 -3.96 -9.94
N PRO A 47 -15.19 -5.19 -9.48
CA PRO A 47 -13.98 -5.92 -9.81
C PRO A 47 -13.73 -6.02 -11.32
N LEU A 48 -12.44 -5.97 -11.73
CA LEU A 48 -11.99 -6.07 -13.12
C LEU A 48 -12.73 -7.13 -13.98
N LYS A 49 -12.86 -8.38 -13.51
CA LYS A 49 -13.54 -9.45 -14.28
C LYS A 49 -15.02 -9.12 -14.54
N GLN A 50 -15.73 -8.66 -13.52
CA GLN A 50 -17.14 -8.27 -13.64
C GLN A 50 -17.30 -7.05 -14.56
N ALA A 51 -16.38 -6.08 -14.48
CA ALA A 51 -16.37 -4.94 -15.39
C ALA A 51 -16.22 -5.37 -16.86
N LEU A 52 -15.42 -6.42 -17.12
CA LEU A 52 -15.23 -6.95 -18.47
C LEU A 52 -16.45 -7.72 -18.99
N GLU A 53 -17.24 -8.35 -18.13
CA GLU A 53 -18.49 -9.03 -18.52
C GLU A 53 -19.51 -8.04 -19.10
N PHE A 54 -19.53 -6.78 -18.63
CA PHE A 54 -20.43 -5.77 -19.19
C PHE A 54 -20.16 -5.43 -20.66
N LYS A 55 -18.97 -5.74 -21.18
CA LYS A 55 -18.64 -5.50 -22.59
C LYS A 55 -19.49 -6.33 -23.56
N THR A 56 -20.07 -7.45 -23.10
CA THR A 56 -20.88 -8.33 -23.94
C THR A 56 -22.36 -7.95 -23.95
N LEU A 57 -22.80 -7.05 -23.05
CA LEU A 57 -24.20 -6.68 -22.92
C LEU A 57 -24.68 -5.73 -24.03
N HIS A 58 -23.84 -4.75 -24.39
CA HIS A 58 -24.22 -3.69 -25.34
C HIS A 58 -22.99 -2.96 -25.91
N SER A 59 -23.10 -2.35 -27.10
CA SER A 59 -22.03 -1.55 -27.71
C SER A 59 -21.59 -0.37 -26.83
N GLU A 60 -22.55 0.30 -26.21
CA GLU A 60 -22.37 1.46 -25.34
C GLU A 60 -21.64 1.05 -24.07
N ALA A 61 -21.98 -0.12 -23.53
CA ALA A 61 -21.29 -0.71 -22.39
C ALA A 61 -19.83 -1.02 -22.75
N TYR A 62 -19.56 -1.57 -23.94
CA TYR A 62 -18.21 -1.80 -24.43
C TYR A 62 -17.35 -0.51 -24.42
N TYR A 63 -17.87 0.59 -24.99
CA TYR A 63 -17.16 1.86 -25.01
C TYR A 63 -17.03 2.51 -23.63
N ALA A 64 -18.06 2.41 -22.79
CA ALA A 64 -18.06 2.95 -21.44
C ALA A 64 -17.06 2.24 -20.53
N VAL A 65 -17.01 0.90 -20.57
CA VAL A 65 -16.04 0.10 -19.81
C VAL A 65 -14.61 0.45 -20.23
N ASN A 66 -14.33 0.56 -21.53
CA ASN A 66 -13.01 0.95 -22.00
C ASN A 66 -12.62 2.38 -21.56
N ARG A 67 -13.57 3.31 -21.48
CA ARG A 67 -13.34 4.65 -20.92
C ARG A 67 -13.06 4.64 -19.43
N ALA A 68 -13.76 3.80 -18.66
CA ALA A 68 -13.49 3.61 -17.25
C ALA A 68 -12.03 3.17 -17.03
N PHE A 69 -11.57 2.16 -17.78
CA PHE A 69 -10.17 1.69 -17.69
C PHE A 69 -9.13 2.72 -18.10
N ARG A 70 -9.42 3.59 -19.09
CA ARG A 70 -8.53 4.71 -19.45
C ARG A 70 -8.28 5.69 -18.30
N ARG A 71 -9.23 5.81 -17.37
CA ARG A 71 -9.18 6.71 -16.21
C ARG A 71 -8.59 6.06 -14.97
N VAL A 72 -8.24 4.78 -15.01
CA VAL A 72 -7.58 4.10 -13.89
C VAL A 72 -6.21 4.71 -13.65
N LYS A 73 -6.03 5.29 -12.47
CA LYS A 73 -4.76 5.86 -12.00
C LYS A 73 -4.02 4.96 -11.03
N LYS A 74 -4.75 4.08 -10.33
CA LYS A 74 -4.24 3.24 -9.28
C LYS A 74 -4.26 1.79 -9.71
N LEU A 75 -3.12 1.12 -9.64
CA LEU A 75 -2.97 -0.32 -9.80
C LEU A 75 -2.91 -0.99 -8.42
N LYS A 76 -3.88 -1.85 -8.13
CA LYS A 76 -3.96 -2.60 -6.88
C LYS A 76 -3.66 -4.08 -7.13
N ILE A 77 -2.63 -4.60 -6.46
CA ILE A 77 -2.16 -5.98 -6.57
C ILE A 77 -2.08 -6.58 -5.17
N GLU A 78 -2.75 -7.71 -4.94
CA GLU A 78 -2.63 -8.48 -3.72
C GLU A 78 -2.28 -9.94 -4.04
N ILE A 79 -1.30 -10.51 -3.34
CA ILE A 79 -0.92 -11.92 -3.43
C ILE A 79 -1.04 -12.54 -2.04
N LEU A 80 -2.04 -13.39 -1.86
CA LEU A 80 -2.35 -14.01 -0.58
C LEU A 80 -1.85 -15.46 -0.57
N SER A 81 -1.03 -15.79 0.42
CA SER A 81 -0.57 -17.16 0.66
C SER A 81 -1.53 -17.82 1.64
N THR A 82 -2.58 -18.46 1.13
CA THR A 82 -3.45 -19.37 1.91
C THR A 82 -3.04 -20.82 1.65
N ASP A 83 -3.96 -21.79 1.69
CA ASP A 83 -3.68 -23.18 1.30
C ASP A 83 -3.23 -23.27 -0.18
N GLU A 84 -3.77 -22.39 -1.02
CA GLU A 84 -3.30 -22.11 -2.38
C GLU A 84 -3.05 -20.61 -2.52
N THR A 85 -2.09 -20.22 -3.36
CA THR A 85 -1.82 -18.80 -3.64
C THR A 85 -2.97 -18.17 -4.41
N LEU A 86 -3.54 -17.09 -3.87
CA LEU A 86 -4.61 -16.33 -4.51
C LEU A 86 -4.07 -14.97 -4.98
N TYR A 87 -4.23 -14.69 -6.27
CA TYR A 87 -3.86 -13.41 -6.87
C TYR A 87 -5.12 -12.54 -7.01
N ILE A 88 -5.09 -11.33 -6.47
CA ILE A 88 -6.18 -10.36 -6.58
C ILE A 88 -5.64 -9.13 -7.30
N ILE A 89 -6.14 -8.88 -8.50
CA ILE A 89 -5.76 -7.73 -9.33
C ILE A 89 -7.01 -6.88 -9.55
N GLN A 90 -6.99 -5.62 -9.09
CA GLN A 90 -8.16 -4.73 -9.15
C GLN A 90 -9.44 -5.42 -8.62
N ASP A 91 -9.33 -5.93 -7.40
CA ASP A 91 -10.39 -6.61 -6.64
C ASP A 91 -10.96 -7.88 -7.31
N SER A 92 -10.36 -8.36 -8.40
CA SER A 92 -10.72 -9.63 -9.05
C SER A 92 -9.72 -10.72 -8.71
N CYS A 93 -10.22 -11.86 -8.25
CA CYS A 93 -9.40 -12.98 -7.82
C CYS A 93 -9.13 -13.99 -8.94
N THR A 94 -7.97 -14.64 -8.89
CA THR A 94 -7.59 -15.79 -9.71
C THR A 94 -6.57 -16.64 -8.98
N LYS A 95 -6.64 -17.97 -9.17
CA LYS A 95 -5.61 -18.91 -8.70
C LYS A 95 -4.55 -19.17 -9.77
N ASN A 96 -4.84 -18.83 -11.02
CA ASN A 96 -3.92 -19.04 -12.13
C ASN A 96 -2.93 -17.85 -12.24
N PRO A 97 -1.62 -18.06 -12.09
CA PRO A 97 -0.63 -17.00 -12.12
C PRO A 97 -0.51 -16.32 -13.50
N ASN A 98 -0.70 -17.07 -14.59
CA ASN A 98 -0.66 -16.48 -15.94
C ASN A 98 -1.84 -15.53 -16.16
N VAL A 99 -3.03 -15.89 -15.65
CA VAL A 99 -4.19 -15.01 -15.69
C VAL A 99 -3.95 -13.75 -14.87
N ALA A 100 -3.28 -13.84 -13.72
CA ALA A 100 -2.93 -12.66 -12.92
C ALA A 100 -2.02 -11.68 -13.68
N VAL A 101 -0.98 -12.19 -14.36
CA VAL A 101 -0.09 -11.38 -15.20
C VAL A 101 -0.86 -10.72 -16.34
N GLU A 102 -1.73 -11.47 -17.02
CA GLU A 102 -2.56 -10.93 -18.11
C GLU A 102 -3.55 -9.87 -17.63
N MET A 103 -4.09 -10.00 -16.42
CA MET A 103 -4.95 -8.97 -15.81
C MET A 103 -4.18 -7.66 -15.58
N VAL A 104 -2.92 -7.73 -15.14
CA VAL A 104 -2.06 -6.55 -14.98
C VAL A 104 -1.76 -5.93 -16.34
N ARG A 105 -1.31 -6.73 -17.32
CA ARG A 105 -1.09 -6.28 -18.71
C ARG A 105 -2.30 -5.58 -19.29
N PHE A 106 -3.48 -6.17 -19.10
CA PHE A 106 -4.72 -5.59 -19.58
C PHE A 106 -4.94 -4.19 -19.00
N VAL A 107 -4.84 -4.04 -17.67
CA VAL A 107 -5.04 -2.75 -17.00
C VAL A 107 -4.03 -1.72 -17.51
N LEU A 108 -2.75 -2.07 -17.57
CA LEU A 108 -1.68 -1.19 -18.03
C LEU A 108 -1.84 -0.78 -19.50
N SER A 109 -2.28 -1.71 -20.37
CA SER A 109 -2.54 -1.43 -21.79
C SER A 109 -3.72 -0.49 -22.06
N LYS A 110 -4.64 -0.37 -21.10
CA LYS A 110 -5.86 0.46 -21.24
C LYS A 110 -5.77 1.78 -20.48
N ALA A 111 -5.06 1.80 -19.36
CA ALA A 111 -4.85 3.00 -18.58
C ALA A 111 -4.08 4.05 -19.39
N ARG A 112 -4.49 5.32 -19.29
CA ARG A 112 -3.75 6.42 -19.91
C ARG A 112 -2.44 6.72 -19.16
N LYS A 113 -2.51 6.67 -17.83
CA LYS A 113 -1.39 6.89 -16.92
C LYS A 113 -1.73 6.27 -15.56
N VAL A 114 -0.88 5.37 -15.08
CA VAL A 114 -0.93 4.82 -13.73
C VAL A 114 0.06 5.57 -12.86
N SER A 115 -0.45 6.24 -11.83
CA SER A 115 0.32 7.07 -10.90
C SER A 115 0.43 6.46 -9.50
N GLU A 116 -0.37 5.44 -9.17
CA GLU A 116 -0.34 4.82 -7.85
C GLU A 116 -0.20 3.30 -7.97
N LEU A 117 0.72 2.71 -7.22
CA LEU A 117 0.86 1.26 -7.07
C LEU A 117 0.66 0.86 -5.61
N GLU A 118 -0.38 0.07 -5.35
CA GLU A 118 -0.58 -0.61 -4.07
C GLU A 118 -0.27 -2.10 -4.23
N LEU A 119 0.76 -2.53 -3.52
CA LEU A 119 1.23 -3.91 -3.52
C LEU A 119 1.05 -4.53 -2.14
N TYR A 120 0.25 -5.57 -2.05
CA TYR A 120 0.17 -6.45 -0.89
C TYR A 120 0.68 -7.84 -1.25
N PHE A 121 1.58 -8.40 -0.45
CA PHE A 121 1.99 -9.79 -0.67
C PHE A 121 2.31 -10.53 0.63
N GLU A 122 1.90 -11.80 0.66
CA GLU A 122 2.19 -12.78 1.70
C GLU A 122 2.95 -13.99 1.17
N ASP A 123 3.16 -14.07 -0.15
CA ASP A 123 3.77 -15.22 -0.81
C ASP A 123 5.26 -15.35 -0.48
N LEU A 124 5.72 -16.59 -0.34
CA LEU A 124 7.12 -16.94 -0.21
C LEU A 124 7.79 -17.11 -1.59
N ASP A 125 7.04 -17.52 -2.62
CA ASP A 125 7.55 -17.62 -3.98
C ASP A 125 7.39 -16.28 -4.74
N LEU A 126 8.53 -15.60 -4.94
CA LEU A 126 8.55 -14.31 -5.62
C LEU A 126 8.50 -14.42 -7.15
N LYS A 127 8.49 -15.62 -7.74
CA LYS A 127 8.54 -15.76 -9.22
C LYS A 127 7.39 -15.02 -9.90
N VAL A 128 6.16 -15.20 -9.40
CA VAL A 128 4.97 -14.57 -10.00
C VAL A 128 4.94 -13.08 -9.70
N LEU A 129 5.30 -12.68 -8.47
CA LEU A 129 5.44 -11.26 -8.11
C LEU A 129 6.44 -10.56 -9.05
N ASN A 130 7.61 -11.15 -9.28
CA ASN A 130 8.63 -10.60 -10.17
C ASN A 130 8.13 -10.48 -11.61
N ARG A 131 7.39 -11.46 -12.11
CA ARG A 131 6.74 -11.38 -13.43
C ARG A 131 5.74 -10.21 -13.49
N ILE A 132 4.90 -10.07 -12.48
CA ILE A 132 3.94 -8.96 -12.38
C ILE A 132 4.67 -7.61 -12.34
N LEU A 133 5.73 -7.48 -11.53
CA LEU A 133 6.49 -6.24 -11.42
C LEU A 133 7.27 -5.91 -12.70
N ASN A 134 7.73 -6.91 -13.47
CA ASN A 134 8.33 -6.65 -14.78
C ASN A 134 7.34 -5.95 -15.72
N GLU A 135 6.07 -6.39 -15.75
CA GLU A 135 5.05 -5.70 -16.57
C GLU A 135 4.84 -4.24 -16.15
N VAL A 136 4.99 -3.93 -14.86
CA VAL A 136 4.91 -2.56 -14.35
C VAL A 136 6.13 -1.74 -14.77
N VAL A 137 7.34 -2.32 -14.72
CA VAL A 137 8.59 -1.65 -15.12
C VAL A 137 8.65 -1.40 -16.62
N GLU A 138 8.15 -2.35 -17.43
CA GLU A 138 8.22 -2.29 -18.90
C GLU A 138 7.11 -1.43 -19.52
N SER A 139 6.07 -1.08 -18.77
CA SER A 139 4.92 -0.33 -19.29
C SER A 139 5.17 1.18 -19.39
N GLU A 140 5.06 1.73 -20.59
CA GLU A 140 5.16 3.18 -20.86
C GLU A 140 4.04 4.01 -20.19
N ASN A 141 2.91 3.39 -19.89
CA ASN A 141 1.78 4.08 -19.23
C ASN A 141 1.95 4.19 -17.70
N VAL A 142 3.09 3.80 -17.14
CA VAL A 142 3.38 3.84 -15.71
C VAL A 142 4.29 5.04 -15.42
N GLU A 143 3.76 5.99 -14.67
CA GLU A 143 4.47 7.16 -14.16
C GLU A 143 4.07 7.34 -12.70
N LEU A 144 4.66 6.52 -11.82
CA LEU A 144 4.26 6.43 -10.43
C LEU A 144 4.62 7.69 -9.66
N GLU A 145 3.63 8.23 -8.95
CA GLU A 145 3.74 9.28 -7.95
C GLU A 145 3.71 8.69 -6.53
N SER A 146 3.00 7.57 -6.33
CA SER A 146 2.89 6.88 -5.04
C SER A 146 3.14 5.37 -5.16
N LEU A 147 4.05 4.86 -4.34
CA LEU A 147 4.32 3.43 -4.15
C LEU A 147 4.02 3.03 -2.70
N ARG A 148 3.07 2.12 -2.52
CA ARG A 148 2.71 1.58 -1.21
C ARG A 148 2.88 0.07 -1.20
N VAL A 149 3.76 -0.39 -0.33
CA VAL A 149 4.04 -1.82 -0.15
C VAL A 149 3.52 -2.27 1.21
N LYS A 150 2.88 -3.42 1.25
CA LYS A 150 2.51 -4.07 2.50
C LYS A 150 2.87 -5.55 2.37
N ARG A 151 3.75 -6.02 3.25
CA ARG A 151 4.19 -7.41 3.29
C ARG A 151 3.87 -8.02 4.64
N ARG A 152 3.58 -9.32 4.65
CA ARG A 152 3.35 -10.08 5.89
C ARG A 152 4.63 -10.74 6.40
N ASN A 153 5.45 -11.26 5.48
CA ASN A 153 6.66 -12.00 5.83
C ASN A 153 7.87 -11.07 5.92
N ALA A 154 8.69 -11.30 6.95
CA ALA A 154 10.02 -10.69 7.11
C ALA A 154 11.10 -11.66 6.59
N GLY A 155 12.30 -11.15 6.31
CA GLY A 155 13.46 -11.91 5.84
C GLY A 155 13.55 -12.06 4.33
N GLN A 156 12.72 -11.35 3.57
CA GLN A 156 12.68 -11.47 2.12
C GLN A 156 12.75 -10.10 1.45
N SER A 157 13.87 -9.88 0.75
CA SER A 157 14.10 -8.73 -0.11
C SER A 157 13.60 -9.01 -1.52
N VAL A 158 12.85 -8.08 -2.09
CA VAL A 158 12.31 -8.14 -3.46
C VAL A 158 12.99 -7.06 -4.29
N THR A 159 14.12 -7.40 -4.92
CA THR A 159 14.93 -6.45 -5.71
C THR A 159 14.13 -5.76 -6.81
N LYS A 160 13.11 -6.43 -7.36
CA LYS A 160 12.19 -5.88 -8.36
C LYS A 160 11.40 -4.67 -7.88
N ILE A 161 11.19 -4.51 -6.57
CA ILE A 161 10.60 -3.28 -6.01
C ILE A 161 11.58 -2.11 -6.20
N GLY A 162 12.88 -2.34 -6.02
CA GLY A 162 13.90 -1.33 -6.31
C GLY A 162 13.98 -1.00 -7.81
N ASP A 163 13.79 -1.97 -8.70
CA ASP A 163 13.71 -1.72 -10.16
C ASP A 163 12.51 -0.81 -10.50
N VAL A 164 11.34 -1.05 -9.88
CA VAL A 164 10.16 -0.18 -10.03
C VAL A 164 10.44 1.25 -9.54
N ILE A 165 11.13 1.40 -8.41
CA ILE A 165 11.52 2.71 -7.88
C ILE A 165 12.43 3.44 -8.86
N ARG A 166 13.46 2.75 -9.38
CA ARG A 166 14.41 3.32 -10.32
C ARG A 166 13.76 3.74 -11.64
N ALA A 167 12.83 2.94 -12.15
CA ALA A 167 12.09 3.25 -13.37
C ALA A 167 11.23 4.52 -13.23
N ASN A 168 10.80 4.85 -12.01
CA ASN A 168 9.93 5.98 -11.71
C ASN A 168 10.62 7.07 -10.88
N SER A 169 11.95 7.16 -10.91
CA SER A 169 12.71 8.01 -9.97
C SER A 169 12.44 9.51 -10.12
N THR A 170 12.02 9.95 -11.31
CA THR A 170 11.69 11.36 -11.60
C THR A 170 10.25 11.74 -11.23
N THR A 171 9.34 10.77 -11.17
CA THR A 171 7.90 11.01 -10.94
C THR A 171 7.47 10.72 -9.51
N LEU A 172 8.17 9.81 -8.82
CA LEU A 172 7.82 9.39 -7.47
C LEU A 172 7.87 10.56 -6.47
N ARG A 173 6.82 10.66 -5.65
CA ARG A 173 6.67 11.64 -4.56
C ARG A 173 6.49 10.98 -3.22
N GLU A 174 5.83 9.83 -3.17
CA GLU A 174 5.60 9.08 -1.93
C GLU A 174 6.01 7.62 -2.10
N ILE A 175 6.82 7.12 -1.18
CA ILE A 175 7.11 5.69 -1.02
C ILE A 175 6.77 5.32 0.41
N THR A 176 6.01 4.24 0.62
CA THR A 176 5.64 3.78 1.97
C THR A 176 5.85 2.29 2.15
N ARG A 177 6.49 1.95 3.29
CA ARG A 177 6.71 0.58 3.79
C ARG A 177 7.48 -0.33 2.81
N VAL A 178 8.46 0.25 2.11
CA VAL A 178 9.41 -0.50 1.28
C VAL A 178 10.57 -1.01 2.14
N GLY A 179 11.16 -2.15 1.78
CA GLY A 179 12.36 -2.66 2.45
C GLY A 179 13.54 -1.70 2.32
N ILE A 180 14.36 -1.56 3.36
CA ILE A 180 15.52 -0.67 3.30
C ILE A 180 16.55 -1.15 2.25
N SER A 181 16.70 -2.46 2.06
CA SER A 181 17.58 -3.02 1.03
C SER A 181 17.05 -2.72 -0.37
N GLU A 182 15.73 -2.80 -0.56
CA GLU A 182 15.05 -2.51 -1.83
C GLU A 182 15.13 -1.02 -2.18
N ALA A 183 14.93 -0.15 -1.19
CA ALA A 183 15.10 1.29 -1.37
C ALA A 183 16.55 1.63 -1.74
N SER A 184 17.53 1.08 -1.02
CA SER A 184 18.95 1.31 -1.33
C SER A 184 19.36 0.80 -2.71
N HIS A 185 18.67 -0.22 -3.24
CA HIS A 185 18.88 -0.72 -4.59
C HIS A 185 18.26 0.20 -5.63
N GLY A 186 17.05 0.71 -5.38
CA GLY A 186 16.31 1.54 -6.34
C GLY A 186 16.72 3.01 -6.40
N PHE A 187 17.33 3.54 -5.33
CA PHE A 187 17.55 4.98 -5.20
C PHE A 187 18.66 5.53 -6.10
N ASP A 188 18.42 6.73 -6.62
CA ASP A 188 19.36 7.52 -7.40
C ASP A 188 19.21 9.02 -7.07
N ASP A 189 20.02 9.84 -7.71
CA ASP A 189 20.13 11.27 -7.47
C ASP A 189 18.95 12.08 -8.03
N ARG A 190 18.04 11.43 -8.77
CA ARG A 190 16.82 12.04 -9.34
C ARG A 190 15.65 11.97 -8.36
N ILE A 191 15.70 11.08 -7.37
CA ILE A 191 14.63 10.89 -6.40
C ILE A 191 14.45 12.13 -5.51
N ARG A 192 13.22 12.67 -5.51
CA ARG A 192 12.78 13.78 -4.67
C ARG A 192 11.41 13.46 -4.06
N LEU A 193 11.41 12.82 -2.90
CA LEU A 193 10.19 12.37 -2.22
C LEU A 193 9.69 13.41 -1.21
N GLU A 194 8.40 13.65 -1.19
CA GLU A 194 7.77 14.33 -0.07
C GLU A 194 7.69 13.40 1.15
N ARG A 195 7.54 12.10 0.91
CA ARG A 195 7.47 11.11 1.98
C ARG A 195 8.18 9.82 1.60
N PHE A 196 9.07 9.39 2.48
CA PHE A 196 9.74 8.12 2.42
C PHE A 196 9.45 7.31 3.69
N GLY A 197 8.81 6.16 3.52
CA GLY A 197 8.61 5.17 4.57
C GLY A 197 9.33 3.89 4.23
N CYS A 198 10.29 3.49 5.05
CA CYS A 198 10.96 2.20 4.90
C CYS A 198 10.92 1.35 6.17
N MET A 199 11.26 0.09 6.00
CA MET A 199 11.25 -0.92 7.04
C MET A 199 12.47 -1.83 6.90
N SER A 200 12.93 -2.39 8.02
CA SER A 200 14.08 -3.31 8.03
C SER A 200 13.70 -4.78 7.88
N PHE A 201 12.41 -5.07 7.64
CA PHE A 201 11.92 -6.44 7.71
C PHE A 201 12.35 -7.27 6.51
N ASP A 202 12.78 -6.67 5.41
CA ASP A 202 13.34 -7.34 4.23
C ASP A 202 14.70 -8.01 4.49
N ILE A 203 15.47 -7.50 5.46
CA ILE A 203 16.77 -8.07 5.86
C ILE A 203 16.60 -9.22 6.87
N GLY A 204 15.43 -9.31 7.52
CA GLY A 204 15.10 -10.35 8.49
C GLY A 204 14.94 -9.85 9.92
N ILE A 205 14.51 -10.75 10.79
CA ILE A 205 14.20 -10.46 12.20
C ILE A 205 15.48 -10.24 13.02
N GLN A 206 16.55 -10.96 12.68
CA GLN A 206 17.87 -10.88 13.29
C GLN A 206 18.91 -10.38 12.29
N ALA A 207 18.67 -9.18 11.72
CA ALA A 207 19.66 -8.54 10.88
C ALA A 207 20.98 -8.39 11.64
N ALA A 208 22.10 -8.76 11.00
CA ALA A 208 23.40 -8.56 11.62
C ALA A 208 23.63 -7.05 11.86
N PRO A 209 24.37 -6.66 12.92
CA PRO A 209 24.48 -5.25 13.33
C PRO A 209 24.90 -4.26 12.22
N HIS A 210 25.65 -4.74 11.23
CA HIS A 210 26.16 -3.94 10.11
C HIS A 210 25.24 -3.86 8.89
N GLN A 211 24.20 -4.69 8.80
CA GLN A 211 23.39 -4.79 7.58
C GLN A 211 22.50 -3.57 7.37
N VAL A 212 21.84 -3.04 8.42
CA VAL A 212 21.03 -1.82 8.27
C VAL A 212 21.91 -0.60 7.96
N PRO A 213 23.02 -0.34 8.67
CA PRO A 213 23.92 0.76 8.35
C PRO A 213 24.43 0.76 6.90
N ILE A 214 24.73 -0.41 6.30
CA ILE A 214 25.23 -0.46 4.92
C ILE A 214 24.21 0.09 3.91
N HIS A 215 22.92 -0.17 4.14
CA HIS A 215 21.86 0.32 3.28
C HIS A 215 21.58 1.81 3.50
N MET A 216 21.75 2.29 4.74
CA MET A 216 21.70 3.73 5.02
C MET A 216 22.82 4.48 4.30
N ILE A 217 24.06 3.96 4.33
CA ILE A 217 25.18 4.53 3.58
C ILE A 217 24.86 4.61 2.09
N ARG A 218 24.35 3.52 1.49
CA ARG A 218 23.95 3.50 0.07
C ARG A 218 22.86 4.52 -0.26
N ILE A 219 21.89 4.70 0.63
CA ILE A 219 20.86 5.73 0.47
C ILE A 219 21.51 7.12 0.50
N THR A 220 22.43 7.38 1.44
CA THR A 220 23.20 8.64 1.49
C THR A 220 23.98 8.88 0.21
N GLU A 221 24.69 7.86 -0.28
CA GLU A 221 25.51 7.91 -1.49
C GLU A 221 24.68 8.06 -2.77
N SER A 222 23.43 7.60 -2.76
CA SER A 222 22.53 7.74 -3.93
C SER A 222 22.17 9.18 -4.26
N GLY A 223 22.29 10.12 -3.31
CA GLY A 223 21.88 11.51 -3.50
C GLY A 223 20.37 11.75 -3.49
N ALA A 224 19.58 10.74 -3.16
CA ALA A 224 18.13 10.87 -3.00
C ALA A 224 17.76 11.86 -1.88
N LYS A 225 16.72 12.66 -2.11
CA LYS A 225 16.21 13.64 -1.11
C LYS A 225 14.80 13.29 -0.69
N PHE A 226 14.51 13.42 0.60
CA PHE A 226 13.18 13.22 1.13
C PHE A 226 12.91 13.97 2.44
N SER A 227 11.78 14.67 2.51
CA SER A 227 11.50 15.57 3.64
C SER A 227 10.84 14.88 4.85
N ASN A 228 9.92 13.92 4.61
CA ASN A 228 9.26 13.16 5.67
C ASN A 228 9.74 11.71 5.67
N PHE A 229 10.61 11.36 6.61
CA PHE A 229 11.13 10.01 6.77
C PHE A 229 10.37 9.25 7.86
N SER A 230 9.95 8.02 7.54
CA SER A 230 9.39 7.08 8.51
C SER A 230 10.12 5.74 8.44
N TYR A 231 10.51 5.24 9.60
CA TYR A 231 11.26 4.00 9.72
C TYR A 231 10.57 3.03 10.67
N THR A 232 10.41 1.78 10.23
CA THR A 232 9.80 0.72 11.03
C THR A 232 10.76 -0.47 11.17
N SER A 233 11.08 -0.89 12.40
CA SER A 233 12.06 -1.96 12.64
C SER A 233 11.73 -2.83 13.86
N PHE A 234 12.27 -4.06 13.87
CA PHE A 234 12.21 -4.95 15.03
C PHE A 234 13.24 -4.54 16.10
N SER A 235 14.44 -4.19 15.67
CA SER A 235 15.53 -3.68 16.50
C SER A 235 15.44 -2.16 16.62
N GLY A 236 16.05 -1.62 17.66
CA GLY A 236 16.06 -0.19 17.86
C GLY A 236 16.97 0.54 16.87
N PHE A 237 16.50 1.68 16.41
CA PHE A 237 17.17 2.61 15.51
C PHE A 237 17.68 3.79 16.34
N ASP A 238 18.99 3.95 16.44
CA ASP A 238 19.59 5.07 17.19
C ASP A 238 19.78 6.28 16.26
N PRO A 239 18.95 7.33 16.38
CA PRO A 239 19.12 8.52 15.56
C PRO A 239 20.42 9.27 15.87
N SER A 240 21.09 9.02 17.01
CA SER A 240 22.35 9.68 17.35
C SER A 240 23.59 9.04 16.70
N GLU A 241 23.42 7.91 16.01
CA GLU A 241 24.50 7.26 15.31
C GLU A 241 25.00 8.13 14.14
N PRO A 242 26.33 8.30 13.95
CA PRO A 242 26.86 9.17 12.90
C PRO A 242 26.39 8.80 11.49
N ILE A 243 26.25 7.50 11.20
CA ILE A 243 25.78 7.00 9.90
C ILE A 243 24.33 7.46 9.65
N VAL A 244 23.49 7.41 10.67
CA VAL A 244 22.09 7.83 10.58
C VAL A 244 21.99 9.35 10.43
N GLN A 245 22.73 10.12 11.24
CA GLN A 245 22.76 11.59 11.12
C GLN A 245 23.21 12.03 9.73
N ASN A 246 24.30 11.45 9.21
CA ASN A 246 24.79 11.75 7.87
C ASN A 246 23.75 11.47 6.79
N MET A 247 22.98 10.37 6.93
CA MET A 247 21.90 10.04 6.00
C MET A 247 20.75 11.06 6.09
N LEU A 248 20.31 11.40 7.31
CA LEU A 248 19.22 12.35 7.52
C LEU A 248 19.56 13.75 6.99
N ASP A 249 20.78 14.22 7.24
CA ASP A 249 21.27 15.52 6.79
C ASP A 249 21.44 15.54 5.27
N SER A 250 22.08 14.51 4.70
CA SER A 250 22.26 14.40 3.24
C SER A 250 20.92 14.31 2.50
N ALA A 251 19.94 13.58 3.04
CA ALA A 251 18.62 13.45 2.43
C ALA A 251 17.69 14.65 2.69
N GLU A 252 18.11 15.66 3.47
CA GLU A 252 17.32 16.85 3.83
C GLU A 252 16.02 16.51 4.60
N VAL A 253 16.12 15.55 5.53
CA VAL A 253 14.96 15.11 6.32
C VAL A 253 14.55 16.18 7.32
N THR A 254 13.28 16.60 7.24
CA THR A 254 12.68 17.57 8.16
C THR A 254 11.87 16.91 9.27
N THR A 255 11.25 15.76 8.97
CA THR A 255 10.34 15.05 9.87
C THR A 255 10.75 13.59 9.91
N LEU A 256 11.12 13.10 11.10
CA LEU A 256 11.47 11.71 11.37
C LEU A 256 10.41 11.01 12.22
N LYS A 257 9.81 9.91 11.75
CA LYS A 257 8.91 9.07 12.52
C LYS A 257 9.50 7.67 12.71
N LEU A 258 9.70 7.24 13.94
CA LEU A 258 10.22 5.91 14.27
C LEU A 258 9.12 5.03 14.85
N THR A 259 9.01 3.79 14.38
CA THR A 259 8.14 2.75 14.94
C THR A 259 8.99 1.50 15.18
N MET A 260 9.28 1.20 16.44
CA MET A 260 10.23 0.15 16.81
C MET A 260 9.59 -0.80 17.81
N MET A 261 9.85 -2.11 17.67
CA MET A 261 9.42 -3.10 18.67
C MET A 261 10.34 -3.11 19.89
N ASN A 262 11.65 -3.01 19.67
CA ASN A 262 12.63 -2.90 20.75
C ASN A 262 13.29 -1.51 20.76
N ALA A 263 13.62 -1.01 21.94
CA ALA A 263 14.33 0.26 22.09
C ALA A 263 15.76 0.17 21.51
N PRO A 264 16.33 1.28 21.00
CA PRO A 264 17.73 1.31 20.60
C PRO A 264 18.65 1.09 21.80
N VAL A 265 19.72 0.33 21.58
CA VAL A 265 20.81 0.19 22.55
C VAL A 265 21.69 1.41 22.40
N ILE A 266 21.40 2.46 23.19
CA ILE A 266 22.19 3.68 23.20
C ILE A 266 23.40 3.44 24.11
N ALA A 267 24.61 3.45 23.54
CA ALA A 267 25.83 3.33 24.32
C ALA A 267 25.95 4.51 25.31
N SER A 268 26.18 4.22 26.59
CA SER A 268 26.42 5.24 27.61
C SER A 268 27.73 5.98 27.29
N ARG A 269 27.66 7.18 26.69
CA ARG A 269 28.83 8.00 26.45
C ARG A 269 29.06 8.95 27.63
N PRO A 270 30.18 8.86 28.38
CA PRO A 270 30.48 9.81 29.44
C PRO A 270 30.71 11.19 28.83
N GLY A 271 30.02 12.21 29.34
CA GLY A 271 30.08 13.60 28.84
C GLY A 271 29.03 13.96 27.79
N TYR A 272 28.35 12.99 27.18
CA TYR A 272 27.04 13.25 26.60
C TYR A 272 26.07 13.31 27.77
N MET A 273 25.56 14.50 28.10
CA MET A 273 24.24 14.53 28.72
C MET A 273 23.35 13.73 27.77
N VAL A 274 22.75 12.63 28.24
CA VAL A 274 21.44 12.24 27.73
C VAL A 274 20.57 13.43 28.10
N GLY A 275 20.60 14.45 27.26
CA GLY A 275 19.76 15.61 27.42
C GLY A 275 18.37 15.05 27.60
N LYS A 276 17.60 15.60 28.54
CA LYS A 276 16.15 15.56 28.38
C LYS A 276 15.91 15.81 26.89
N VAL A 277 15.35 14.84 26.18
CA VAL A 277 14.75 15.07 24.88
C VAL A 277 13.71 16.15 25.14
N ARG A 278 14.09 17.42 25.00
CA ARG A 278 13.19 18.55 24.77
C ARG A 278 13.04 18.54 23.25
N ILE A 279 11.97 17.96 22.70
CA ILE A 279 10.66 18.62 22.61
C ILE A 279 10.86 20.05 22.08
N THR A 280 10.56 20.19 20.78
CA THR A 280 10.56 21.43 19.95
C THR A 280 11.97 21.91 19.59
N LEU A 281 12.33 22.07 18.31
CA LEU A 281 12.11 23.27 17.46
C LEU A 281 12.19 22.84 15.97
N ASN A 282 11.22 22.93 15.06
CA ASN A 282 9.86 23.46 14.99
C ASN A 282 8.92 22.29 14.69
N TYR A 283 8.32 21.72 15.73
CA TYR A 283 7.58 20.47 15.65
C TYR A 283 6.08 20.75 15.60
N LYS A 284 5.42 20.48 14.47
CA LYS A 284 3.95 20.31 14.43
C LYS A 284 3.65 18.81 14.30
N ASN A 285 3.17 18.24 15.41
CA ASN A 285 2.46 16.96 15.54
C ASN A 285 3.29 15.67 15.45
N TYR A 286 3.71 15.17 16.63
CA TYR A 286 4.05 13.76 16.83
C TYR A 286 3.11 13.12 17.86
N LYS A 287 2.56 11.96 17.50
CA LYS A 287 1.96 10.98 18.43
C LYS A 287 2.87 9.75 18.43
N LEU A 288 3.47 9.46 19.57
CA LEU A 288 4.04 8.15 19.89
C LEU A 288 2.88 7.26 20.33
N GLN A 289 2.62 6.17 19.62
CA GLN A 289 1.77 5.08 20.10
C GLN A 289 2.69 3.91 20.42
N THR A 290 2.96 3.71 21.72
CA THR A 290 3.53 2.48 22.24
C THR A 290 2.41 1.45 22.35
N ALA A 291 2.61 0.26 21.78
CA ALA A 291 1.73 -0.88 22.06
C ALA A 291 2.01 -1.32 23.50
N GLY A 292 1.01 -1.17 24.38
CA GLY A 292 1.13 -1.49 25.80
C GLY A 292 1.33 -2.99 26.04
N SER A 293 2.40 -3.33 26.74
CA SER A 293 2.53 -4.58 27.50
C SER A 293 2.20 -4.27 28.97
N SER A 294 1.01 -4.66 29.41
CA SER A 294 0.68 -4.68 30.84
C SER A 294 1.26 -5.95 31.48
N CYS A 295 2.47 -5.86 32.01
CA CYS A 295 2.93 -6.77 33.06
C CYS A 295 2.48 -6.21 34.40
N GLU A 296 1.36 -6.71 34.94
CA GLU A 296 1.01 -6.51 36.34
C GLU A 296 1.91 -7.36 37.22
N THR A 297 2.88 -6.71 37.88
CA THR A 297 3.51 -7.21 39.11
C THR A 297 2.46 -7.37 40.21
N ARG A 298 2.07 -8.62 40.51
CA ARG A 298 1.38 -8.95 41.77
C ARG A 298 2.39 -9.37 42.83
N GLY A 299 2.69 -8.45 43.74
CA GLY A 299 3.22 -8.75 45.06
C GLY A 299 2.19 -8.41 46.11
N THR A 300 1.69 -9.40 46.84
CA THR A 300 1.15 -9.22 48.20
C THR A 300 1.37 -10.49 49.01
N CYS A 301 2.23 -10.38 50.02
CA CYS A 301 2.29 -11.26 51.17
C CYS A 301 0.93 -11.35 51.88
N ARG A 302 0.55 -12.54 52.36
CA ARG A 302 -0.11 -12.70 53.66
C ARG A 302 -0.07 -14.15 54.16
N ASN A 303 0.49 -14.29 55.36
CA ASN A 303 0.44 -15.46 56.24
C ASN A 303 -0.96 -16.05 56.37
N ARG A 304 -1.03 -17.38 56.52
CA ARG A 304 -1.87 -18.05 57.54
C ARG A 304 -1.39 -19.48 57.79
N ARG A 305 -0.99 -19.68 59.05
CA ARG A 305 -0.98 -20.88 59.91
C ARG A 305 -0.88 -22.26 59.27
#